data_AF-A0A1G8DV21-F1
#
_entry.id   AF-A0A1G8DV21-F1
#
_cell.length_a   1.000
_cell.length_b   1.000
_cell.length_c   1.000
_cell.angle_alpha   90.00
_cell.angle_beta   90.00
_cell.angle_gamma   90.00
#
_symmetry.space_group_name_H-M   'P 1'
#
loop_
_entity.id
_entity.type
_entity.pdbx_description
1 polymer ?
#
loop_
_entity_poly.entity_id
_entity_poly.type
_entity_poly.pdbx_seq_one_letter_code
_entity_poly.pdbx_strand_id
1 'polypeptide(L)'
;MKTIIIYDDTGRKSEVIQDIIGEKGFADVVVKKRCLEDYYREELEKIFSDVVWHKIHSVFEYVDLLKHLDVYNMQDVRVIHCFSNYIVSDGSKARLSFEKLAFIDEPFGALDGNRAVAALFPSLDSYKAFCKNIIAGRKAWDLIKELEEHFNIDGMVDIGIIGNFIQCVTGNFDSRYFNSLKGNEYTLVKSSTNKKKIKAEYDFYHLLPEDMKYWFVMPFDYKEDEQKASYTMERLHMTDLAIKWVHGSMEKSEFETLLDKYFYFFKCRHSKACSEAEYKAMADELYINKVNSRIEDLKKLPEYKRIETLLSGADNISIDDLLKRYYALKDKIEARNNYPKELVIGHGDPCFANTLYNKSTQTLKFIDPKGASKEEDLWTNPYYDIAKLSHSVCGKYDFFNNGLFDISIAEDFSYDLEIPFDNSEYMKIFKTKVEENGFDYLTVRIYEASLFISMLPLHIDNPHKVFGFILNVDRILKEIEADV
;
A
#
# COMPACT_ATOMS: atom_id res chain seq x y z
N MET A 1 34.88 2.58 -20.69
CA MET A 1 34.05 1.37 -20.56
C MET A 1 32.59 1.75 -20.50
N LYS A 2 31.87 1.50 -21.58
CA LYS A 2 30.41 1.62 -21.61
C LYS A 2 29.81 0.35 -21.04
N THR A 3 28.84 0.48 -20.14
CA THR A 3 28.17 -0.65 -19.50
C THR A 3 26.72 -0.70 -19.95
N ILE A 4 26.34 -1.79 -20.61
CA ILE A 4 24.94 -2.06 -20.94
C ILE A 4 24.34 -2.92 -19.83
N ILE A 5 23.27 -2.45 -19.22
CA ILE A 5 22.49 -3.21 -18.24
C ILE A 5 21.23 -3.69 -18.91
N ILE A 6 21.02 -5.01 -18.85
CA ILE A 6 19.81 -5.67 -19.29
C ILE A 6 19.05 -6.11 -18.04
N TYR A 7 17.91 -5.44 -17.81
CA TYR A 7 17.02 -5.73 -16.71
C TYR A 7 15.89 -6.65 -17.20
N ASP A 8 16.04 -7.94 -16.90
CA ASP A 8 15.13 -8.99 -17.33
C ASP A 8 13.96 -9.13 -16.34
N ASP A 9 12.78 -8.70 -16.79
CA ASP A 9 11.50 -8.79 -16.09
C ASP A 9 10.58 -9.89 -16.64
N THR A 10 11.17 -10.91 -17.27
CA THR A 10 10.44 -12.08 -17.79
C THR A 10 10.21 -13.18 -16.74
N GLY A 11 10.68 -12.95 -15.50
CA GLY A 11 10.58 -13.88 -14.37
C GLY A 11 9.14 -14.31 -14.07
N ARG A 12 8.94 -15.61 -13.85
CA ARG A 12 7.63 -16.12 -13.41
C ARG A 12 7.37 -15.75 -11.96
N LYS A 13 6.17 -15.22 -11.71
CA LYS A 13 5.64 -14.90 -10.38
C LYS A 13 4.93 -16.12 -9.81
N SER A 14 4.91 -16.26 -8.48
CA SER A 14 4.01 -17.21 -7.82
C SER A 14 2.57 -16.71 -7.93
N GLU A 15 1.58 -17.60 -7.79
CA GLU A 15 0.15 -17.21 -7.79
C GLU A 15 -0.15 -16.15 -6.72
N VAL A 16 0.50 -16.22 -5.56
CA VAL A 16 0.33 -15.24 -4.47
C VAL A 16 0.87 -13.87 -4.88
N ILE A 17 2.02 -13.80 -5.54
CA ILE A 17 2.57 -12.52 -6.02
C ILE A 17 1.69 -11.97 -7.15
N GLN A 18 1.25 -12.82 -8.08
CA GLN A 18 0.34 -12.43 -9.16
C GLN A 18 -1.01 -11.92 -8.60
N ASP A 19 -1.52 -12.49 -7.51
CA ASP A 19 -2.72 -11.96 -6.84
C ASP A 19 -2.50 -10.54 -6.30
N ILE A 20 -1.27 -10.18 -5.89
CA ILE A 20 -0.96 -8.87 -5.32
C ILE A 20 -0.77 -7.80 -6.41
N ILE A 21 -0.02 -8.10 -7.48
CA ILE A 21 0.37 -7.10 -8.50
C ILE A 21 -0.27 -7.31 -9.87
N GLY A 22 -1.08 -8.35 -10.03
CA GLY A 22 -1.72 -8.70 -11.29
C GLY A 22 -0.70 -9.12 -12.36
N GLU A 23 -0.94 -8.68 -13.59
CA GLU A 23 -0.09 -9.00 -14.75
C GLU A 23 1.25 -8.25 -14.76
N LYS A 24 1.41 -7.19 -13.93
CA LYS A 24 2.64 -6.38 -13.83
C LYS A 24 3.85 -7.24 -13.47
N GLY A 25 5.00 -6.95 -14.09
CA GLY A 25 6.27 -7.58 -13.69
C GLY A 25 6.82 -6.99 -12.39
N PHE A 26 7.93 -7.53 -11.89
CA PHE A 26 8.55 -6.99 -10.66
C PHE A 26 9.11 -5.59 -10.90
N ALA A 27 9.50 -5.25 -12.13
CA ALA A 27 10.00 -3.92 -12.48
C ALA A 27 8.99 -2.82 -12.19
N ASP A 28 7.70 -3.08 -12.45
CA ASP A 28 6.60 -2.11 -12.38
C ASP A 28 5.94 -2.02 -11.00
N VAL A 29 6.46 -2.76 -10.01
CA VAL A 29 5.99 -2.70 -8.62
C VAL A 29 6.39 -1.36 -8.02
N VAL A 30 5.41 -0.63 -7.49
CA VAL A 30 5.64 0.72 -6.95
C VAL A 30 5.80 0.64 -5.44
N VAL A 31 6.94 1.10 -4.95
CA VAL A 31 7.27 1.20 -3.53
C VAL A 31 7.75 2.62 -3.25
N LYS A 32 7.17 3.29 -2.25
CA LYS A 32 7.52 4.68 -1.86
C LYS A 32 7.60 5.65 -3.08
N LYS A 33 6.57 5.59 -3.94
CA LYS A 33 6.40 6.41 -5.16
C LYS A 33 7.35 6.11 -6.34
N ARG A 34 8.20 5.08 -6.26
CA ARG A 34 9.13 4.71 -7.33
C ARG A 34 8.95 3.26 -7.72
N CYS A 35 9.23 2.93 -8.97
CA CYS A 35 9.23 1.55 -9.43
C CYS A 35 10.48 0.83 -8.87
N LEU A 36 10.39 -0.48 -8.65
CA LEU A 36 11.56 -1.27 -8.21
C LEU A 36 12.73 -1.19 -9.21
N GLU A 37 12.42 -1.03 -10.50
CA GLU A 37 13.40 -0.73 -11.54
C GLU A 37 14.25 0.51 -11.20
N ASP A 38 13.62 1.59 -10.72
CA ASP A 38 14.32 2.85 -10.44
C ASP A 38 15.31 2.70 -9.29
N TYR A 39 14.97 1.90 -8.28
CA TYR A 39 15.88 1.60 -7.17
C TYR A 39 17.09 0.80 -7.63
N TYR A 40 16.87 -0.23 -8.45
CA TYR A 40 17.95 -1.05 -8.98
C TYR A 40 18.88 -0.22 -9.89
N ARG A 41 18.29 0.58 -10.78
CA ARG A 41 19.01 1.46 -11.69
C ARG A 41 19.91 2.44 -10.95
N GLU A 42 19.38 3.12 -9.94
CA GLU A 42 20.14 4.07 -9.14
C GLU A 42 21.36 3.42 -8.46
N GLU A 43 21.23 2.19 -7.96
CA GLU A 43 22.34 1.47 -7.34
C GLU A 43 23.44 1.09 -8.36
N LEU A 44 23.07 0.73 -9.60
CA LEU A 44 24.06 0.46 -10.64
C LEU A 44 24.71 1.72 -11.20
N GLU A 45 23.97 2.83 -11.30
CA GLU A 45 24.50 4.14 -11.70
C GLU A 45 25.49 4.73 -10.67
N LYS A 46 25.45 4.28 -9.41
CA LYS A 46 26.49 4.59 -8.40
C LYS A 46 27.82 3.86 -8.66
N ILE A 47 27.80 2.78 -9.45
CA ILE A 47 28.96 1.93 -9.74
C ILE A 47 29.57 2.30 -11.09
N PHE A 48 28.73 2.52 -12.11
CA PHE A 48 29.16 2.75 -13.48
C PHE A 48 28.76 4.15 -13.96
N SER A 49 29.68 4.86 -14.62
CA SER A 49 29.46 6.25 -15.05
C SER A 49 28.86 6.40 -16.46
N ASP A 50 28.92 5.37 -17.31
CA ASP A 50 28.34 5.34 -18.67
C ASP A 50 27.43 4.10 -18.79
N VAL A 51 26.20 4.24 -18.29
CA VAL A 51 25.18 3.17 -18.25
C VAL A 51 24.18 3.34 -19.38
N VAL A 52 23.96 2.27 -20.14
CA VAL A 52 22.81 2.14 -21.05
C VAL A 52 21.88 1.09 -20.46
N TRP A 53 20.62 1.44 -20.26
CA TRP A 53 19.64 0.56 -19.64
C TRP A 53 18.62 0.04 -20.65
N HIS A 54 18.42 -1.28 -20.67
CA HIS A 54 17.35 -1.93 -21.42
C HIS A 54 16.54 -2.83 -20.50
N LYS A 55 15.23 -2.58 -20.42
CA LYS A 55 14.27 -3.46 -19.74
C LYS A 55 13.67 -4.44 -20.75
N ILE A 56 13.50 -5.70 -20.34
CA ILE A 56 12.84 -6.76 -21.11
C ILE A 56 11.63 -7.25 -20.31
N HIS A 57 10.42 -7.18 -20.87
CA HIS A 57 9.21 -7.73 -20.21
C HIS A 57 8.80 -9.08 -20.75
N SER A 58 9.26 -9.41 -21.96
CA SER A 58 8.90 -10.64 -22.64
C SER A 58 10.09 -11.27 -23.34
N VAL A 59 10.12 -12.61 -23.38
CA VAL A 59 11.16 -13.37 -24.08
C VAL A 59 11.21 -13.02 -25.58
N PHE A 60 10.12 -12.53 -26.16
CA PHE A 60 10.07 -12.09 -27.56
C PHE A 60 10.87 -10.81 -27.83
N GLU A 61 11.08 -9.96 -26.82
CA GLU A 61 11.81 -8.69 -26.95
C GLU A 61 13.32 -8.90 -27.14
N TYR A 62 13.85 -10.09 -26.86
CA TYR A 62 15.26 -10.43 -27.09
C TYR A 62 15.68 -10.29 -28.56
N VAL A 63 14.75 -10.53 -29.50
CA VAL A 63 15.02 -10.38 -30.94
C VAL A 63 15.28 -8.92 -31.29
N ASP A 64 14.48 -8.01 -30.73
CA ASP A 64 14.61 -6.58 -30.99
C ASP A 64 15.78 -5.97 -30.18
N LEU A 65 16.02 -6.47 -28.96
CA LEU A 65 17.21 -6.12 -28.20
C LEU A 65 18.49 -6.42 -29.01
N LEU A 66 18.60 -7.60 -29.62
CA LEU A 66 19.77 -7.94 -30.44
C LEU A 66 20.02 -6.94 -31.57
N LYS A 67 18.96 -6.49 -32.25
CA LYS A 67 19.06 -5.46 -33.32
C LYS A 67 19.54 -4.13 -32.76
N HIS A 68 19.07 -3.72 -31.58
CA HIS A 68 19.55 -2.50 -30.91
C HIS A 68 21.02 -2.60 -30.52
N LEU A 69 21.46 -3.79 -30.09
CA LEU A 69 22.85 -4.02 -29.69
C LEU A 69 23.83 -3.99 -30.87
N ASP A 70 23.37 -4.17 -32.12
CA ASP A 70 24.21 -4.08 -33.32
C ASP A 70 24.69 -2.66 -33.65
N VAL A 71 24.05 -1.63 -33.07
CA VAL A 71 24.39 -0.22 -33.30
C VAL A 71 25.63 0.22 -32.50
N TYR A 72 25.99 -0.51 -31.44
CA TYR A 72 27.16 -0.19 -30.62
C TYR A 72 28.45 -0.69 -31.26
N ASN A 73 29.47 0.18 -31.28
CA ASN A 73 30.82 -0.20 -31.73
C ASN A 73 31.41 -1.25 -30.76
N MET A 74 32.07 -2.28 -31.29
CA MET A 74 32.53 -3.45 -30.53
C MET A 74 33.70 -3.17 -29.57
N GLN A 75 34.29 -1.98 -29.60
CA GLN A 75 35.44 -1.65 -28.74
C GLN A 75 34.96 -1.05 -27.41
N ASP A 76 35.25 -1.75 -26.30
CA ASP A 76 35.06 -1.34 -24.90
C ASP A 76 33.61 -1.24 -24.36
N VAL A 77 32.75 -2.19 -24.77
CA VAL A 77 31.38 -2.38 -24.23
C VAL A 77 31.30 -3.66 -23.41
N ARG A 78 30.82 -3.54 -22.16
CA ARG A 78 30.55 -4.67 -21.27
C ARG A 78 29.06 -4.77 -20.94
N VAL A 79 28.56 -5.96 -20.63
CA VAL A 79 27.13 -6.17 -20.41
C VAL A 79 26.89 -6.83 -19.05
N ILE A 80 25.90 -6.34 -18.31
CA ILE A 80 25.32 -7.03 -17.15
C ILE A 80 23.90 -7.43 -17.52
N HIS A 81 23.55 -8.68 -17.28
CA HIS A 81 22.19 -9.16 -17.30
C HIS A 81 21.74 -9.40 -15.86
N CYS A 82 20.69 -8.75 -15.40
CA CYS A 82 20.14 -8.91 -14.04
C CYS A 82 18.64 -9.18 -14.09
N PHE A 83 18.12 -9.90 -13.10
CA PHE A 83 16.70 -10.23 -13.01
C PHE A 83 15.94 -9.28 -12.08
N SER A 84 14.71 -8.94 -12.47
CA SER A 84 13.83 -8.04 -11.73
C SER A 84 13.33 -8.61 -10.39
N ASN A 85 13.29 -9.94 -10.24
CA ASN A 85 12.93 -10.60 -8.99
C ASN A 85 14.03 -10.49 -7.92
N TYR A 86 15.14 -9.83 -8.20
CA TYR A 86 16.14 -9.45 -7.22
C TYR A 86 16.18 -7.94 -7.01
N ILE A 87 16.35 -7.56 -5.75
CA ILE A 87 16.53 -6.18 -5.34
C ILE A 87 17.86 -6.02 -4.59
N VAL A 88 18.43 -4.82 -4.64
CA VAL A 88 19.62 -4.47 -3.87
C VAL A 88 19.21 -4.18 -2.43
N SER A 89 19.63 -5.03 -1.49
CA SER A 89 19.40 -4.85 -0.05
C SER A 89 20.58 -4.19 0.67
N ASP A 90 21.80 -4.35 0.15
CA ASP A 90 23.02 -3.71 0.64
C ASP A 90 23.91 -3.32 -0.55
N GLY A 91 23.80 -2.06 -0.96
CA GLY A 91 24.54 -1.54 -2.11
C GLY A 91 26.06 -1.62 -1.96
N SER A 92 26.59 -1.56 -0.72
CA SER A 92 28.04 -1.66 -0.50
C SER A 92 28.56 -3.08 -0.77
N LYS A 93 27.80 -4.10 -0.39
CA LYS A 93 28.13 -5.50 -0.67
C LYS A 93 27.88 -5.88 -2.13
N ALA A 94 26.73 -5.49 -2.68
CA ALA A 94 26.38 -5.76 -4.07
C ALA A 94 27.40 -5.14 -5.04
N ARG A 95 27.88 -3.94 -4.72
CA ARG A 95 28.91 -3.23 -5.49
C ARG A 95 30.17 -4.05 -5.74
N LEU A 96 30.69 -4.76 -4.73
CA LEU A 96 31.91 -5.57 -4.86
C LEU A 96 31.77 -6.66 -5.93
N SER A 97 30.55 -7.15 -6.15
CA SER A 97 30.26 -8.15 -7.16
C SER A 97 30.16 -7.54 -8.55
N PHE A 98 29.46 -6.42 -8.70
CA PHE A 98 29.29 -5.78 -10.01
C PHE A 98 30.59 -5.12 -10.52
N GLU A 99 31.45 -4.59 -9.64
CA GLU A 99 32.74 -3.99 -10.03
C GLU A 99 33.68 -5.00 -10.72
N LYS A 100 33.49 -6.30 -10.49
CA LYS A 100 34.23 -7.37 -11.19
C LYS A 100 34.09 -7.27 -12.71
N LEU A 101 33.00 -6.68 -13.22
CA LEU A 101 32.76 -6.51 -14.65
C LEU A 101 33.96 -5.89 -15.38
N ALA A 102 34.70 -4.97 -14.75
CA ALA A 102 35.85 -4.32 -15.36
C ALA A 102 37.08 -5.25 -15.52
N PHE A 103 37.11 -6.37 -14.80
CA PHE A 103 38.28 -7.24 -14.67
C PHE A 103 38.11 -8.62 -15.31
N ILE A 104 36.91 -8.96 -15.78
CA ILE A 104 36.64 -10.26 -16.43
C ILE A 104 37.06 -10.26 -17.91
N ASP A 105 37.45 -11.41 -18.42
CA ASP A 105 37.75 -11.71 -19.82
C ASP A 105 36.83 -12.80 -20.41
N GLU A 106 36.09 -13.51 -19.55
CA GLU A 106 35.06 -14.49 -19.89
C GLU A 106 33.72 -14.20 -19.16
N PRO A 107 32.59 -14.80 -19.56
CA PRO A 107 31.30 -14.59 -18.88
C PRO A 107 31.25 -15.22 -17.49
N PHE A 108 30.77 -14.47 -16.50
CA PHE A 108 30.59 -14.94 -15.12
C PHE A 108 29.13 -14.96 -14.69
N GLY A 109 28.71 -16.02 -14.01
CA GLY A 109 27.43 -16.07 -13.29
C GLY A 109 27.55 -15.53 -11.86
N ALA A 110 26.67 -14.61 -11.48
CA ALA A 110 26.51 -14.17 -10.09
C ALA A 110 25.33 -14.91 -9.44
N LEU A 111 25.61 -15.70 -8.40
CA LEU A 111 24.66 -16.60 -7.76
C LEU A 111 24.38 -16.23 -6.29
N ASP A 112 23.15 -16.43 -5.83
CA ASP A 112 22.79 -16.50 -4.40
C ASP A 112 22.46 -17.95 -4.08
N GLY A 113 23.44 -18.66 -3.50
CA GLY A 113 23.40 -20.11 -3.37
C GLY A 113 23.33 -20.79 -4.75
N ASN A 114 22.17 -21.37 -5.08
CA ASN A 114 21.94 -22.05 -6.38
C ASN A 114 20.97 -21.29 -7.30
N ARG A 115 20.73 -20.00 -7.02
CA ARG A 115 19.83 -19.16 -7.81
C ARG A 115 20.64 -18.11 -8.56
N ALA A 116 20.34 -17.94 -9.84
CA ALA A 116 20.97 -16.91 -10.66
C ALA A 116 20.40 -15.55 -10.29
N VAL A 117 21.28 -14.59 -10.02
CA VAL A 117 20.96 -13.21 -9.66
C VAL A 117 21.25 -12.28 -10.84
N ALA A 118 22.43 -12.46 -11.43
CA ALA A 118 22.89 -11.72 -12.59
C ALA A 118 23.95 -12.52 -13.36
N ALA A 119 24.33 -12.05 -14.54
CA ALA A 119 25.51 -12.50 -15.27
C ALA A 119 26.26 -11.30 -15.85
N LEU A 120 27.58 -11.41 -15.87
CA LEU A 120 28.51 -10.39 -16.31
C LEU A 120 29.20 -10.88 -17.58
N PHE A 121 29.18 -10.07 -18.63
CA PHE A 121 29.72 -10.41 -19.93
C PHE A 121 30.82 -9.43 -20.35
N PRO A 122 32.00 -9.93 -20.76
CA PRO A 122 33.14 -9.10 -21.13
C PRO A 122 32.96 -8.37 -22.47
N SER A 123 32.02 -8.81 -23.31
CA SER A 123 31.79 -8.29 -24.65
C SER A 123 30.35 -8.47 -25.14
N LEU A 124 29.95 -7.64 -26.10
CA LEU A 124 28.67 -7.78 -26.81
C LEU A 124 28.54 -9.14 -27.50
N ASP A 125 29.61 -9.69 -28.09
CA ASP A 125 29.53 -10.96 -28.82
C ASP A 125 29.19 -12.14 -27.88
N SER A 126 29.81 -12.17 -26.70
CA SER A 126 29.49 -13.16 -25.67
C SER A 126 28.04 -13.06 -25.20
N TYR A 127 27.54 -11.82 -25.03
CA TYR A 127 26.15 -11.60 -24.66
C TYR A 127 25.16 -11.96 -25.78
N LYS A 128 25.49 -11.66 -27.05
CA LYS A 128 24.66 -12.05 -28.21
C LYS A 128 24.55 -13.57 -28.33
N ALA A 129 25.64 -14.30 -28.06
CA ALA A 129 25.62 -15.77 -28.02
C ALA A 129 24.68 -16.30 -26.92
N PHE A 130 24.69 -15.66 -25.75
CA PHE A 130 23.75 -15.94 -24.67
C PHE A 130 22.29 -15.70 -25.08
N CYS A 131 21.97 -14.54 -25.68
CA CYS A 131 20.61 -14.24 -26.16
C CYS A 131 20.10 -15.22 -27.22
N LYS A 132 20.96 -15.72 -28.12
CA LYS A 132 20.57 -16.73 -29.13
C LYS A 132 20.04 -18.01 -28.50
N ASN A 133 20.59 -18.42 -27.35
CA ASN A 133 20.09 -19.57 -26.61
C ASN A 133 18.72 -19.30 -25.98
N ILE A 134 18.49 -18.07 -25.50
CA ILE A 134 17.18 -17.67 -24.96
C ILE A 134 16.12 -17.70 -26.06
N ILE A 135 16.44 -17.14 -27.23
CA ILE A 135 15.56 -17.14 -28.40
C ILE A 135 15.27 -18.58 -28.88
N ALA A 136 16.22 -19.50 -28.69
CA ALA A 136 16.04 -20.93 -28.96
C ALA A 136 15.19 -21.67 -27.89
N GLY A 137 14.64 -20.96 -26.90
CA GLY A 137 13.71 -21.49 -25.90
C GLY A 137 14.35 -21.89 -24.57
N ARG A 138 15.66 -21.62 -24.38
CA ARG A 138 16.32 -21.84 -23.08
C ARG A 138 16.01 -20.69 -22.13
N LYS A 139 15.95 -20.95 -20.82
CA LYS A 139 15.70 -19.91 -19.82
C LYS A 139 17.00 -19.23 -19.43
N ALA A 140 16.97 -17.91 -19.29
CA ALA A 140 18.13 -17.10 -18.95
C ALA A 140 18.81 -17.56 -17.65
N TRP A 141 18.05 -17.82 -16.58
CA TRP A 141 18.61 -18.27 -15.30
C TRP A 141 19.21 -19.68 -15.34
N ASP A 142 18.77 -20.55 -16.25
CA ASP A 142 19.38 -21.88 -16.41
C ASP A 142 20.73 -21.74 -17.14
N LEU A 143 20.77 -20.90 -18.18
CA LEU A 143 22.01 -20.58 -18.89
C LEU A 143 23.08 -19.96 -17.98
N ILE A 144 22.68 -19.07 -17.06
CA ILE A 144 23.62 -18.43 -16.12
C ILE A 144 24.24 -19.46 -15.15
N LYS A 145 23.47 -20.47 -14.73
CA LYS A 145 23.98 -21.53 -13.84
C LYS A 145 24.90 -22.51 -14.56
N GLU A 146 24.84 -22.57 -15.89
CA GLU A 146 25.69 -23.42 -16.73
C GLU A 146 26.97 -22.73 -17.21
N LEU A 147 27.16 -21.44 -16.89
CA LEU A 147 28.43 -20.77 -17.13
C LEU A 147 29.53 -21.47 -16.32
N GLU A 148 30.71 -21.64 -16.93
CA GLU A 148 31.86 -22.30 -16.29
C GLU A 148 32.27 -21.55 -15.02
N GLU A 149 32.36 -20.22 -15.15
CA GLU A 149 32.80 -19.34 -14.07
C GLU A 149 31.62 -18.73 -13.31
N HIS A 150 31.69 -18.81 -11.98
CA HIS A 150 30.64 -18.32 -11.09
C HIS A 150 31.19 -17.75 -9.78
N PHE A 151 30.46 -16.83 -9.17
CA PHE A 151 30.74 -16.34 -7.82
C PHE A 151 29.45 -16.08 -7.04
N ASN A 152 29.54 -16.14 -5.70
CA ASN A 152 28.43 -15.75 -4.84
C ASN A 152 28.33 -14.22 -4.74
N ILE A 153 27.10 -13.70 -4.83
CA ILE A 153 26.79 -12.28 -4.66
C ILE A 153 26.08 -12.04 -3.33
N ASP A 154 26.60 -11.08 -2.57
CA ASP A 154 25.99 -10.58 -1.34
C ASP A 154 25.24 -9.26 -1.59
N GLY A 155 24.31 -8.92 -0.70
CA GLY A 155 23.58 -7.63 -0.73
C GLY A 155 22.42 -7.59 -1.73
N MET A 156 21.97 -8.77 -2.19
CA MET A 156 20.81 -8.95 -3.06
C MET A 156 19.75 -9.76 -2.32
N VAL A 157 18.47 -9.53 -2.60
CA VAL A 157 17.34 -10.29 -2.02
C VAL A 157 16.40 -10.73 -3.12
N ASP A 158 16.04 -12.02 -3.14
CA ASP A 158 15.03 -12.59 -4.04
C ASP A 158 13.61 -12.27 -3.55
N ILE A 159 12.94 -11.33 -4.23
CA ILE A 159 11.53 -10.99 -4.04
C ILE A 159 10.59 -11.88 -4.86
N GLY A 160 11.10 -12.90 -5.56
CA GLY A 160 10.30 -14.03 -6.00
C GLY A 160 9.82 -14.90 -4.84
N ILE A 161 10.46 -14.80 -3.67
CA ILE A 161 9.97 -15.39 -2.42
C ILE A 161 8.86 -14.51 -1.84
N ILE A 162 7.68 -15.09 -1.61
CA ILE A 162 6.48 -14.39 -1.09
C ILE A 162 6.78 -13.56 0.16
N GLY A 163 7.51 -14.12 1.13
CA GLY A 163 7.86 -13.42 2.36
C GLY A 163 8.67 -12.15 2.13
N ASN A 164 9.66 -12.21 1.23
CA ASN A 164 10.49 -11.06 0.86
C ASN A 164 9.71 -10.05 0.03
N PHE A 165 8.84 -10.53 -0.86
CA PHE A 165 7.96 -9.69 -1.67
C PHE A 165 7.04 -8.85 -0.79
N ILE A 166 6.31 -9.48 0.13
CA ILE A 166 5.40 -8.79 1.07
C ILE A 166 6.16 -7.75 1.89
N GLN A 167 7.37 -8.06 2.34
CA GLN A 167 8.23 -7.11 3.05
C GLN A 167 8.63 -5.91 2.18
N CYS A 168 8.95 -6.17 0.91
CA CYS A 168 9.32 -5.14 -0.06
C CYS A 168 8.17 -4.17 -0.31
N VAL A 169 6.98 -4.68 -0.65
CA VAL A 169 5.82 -3.83 -1.02
C VAL A 169 5.21 -3.09 0.17
N THR A 170 5.38 -3.59 1.38
CA THR A 170 4.95 -2.88 2.61
C THR A 170 5.88 -1.74 3.02
N GLY A 171 6.87 -1.38 2.19
CA GLY A 171 7.70 -0.19 2.38
C GLY A 171 8.84 -0.33 3.40
N ASN A 172 9.10 -1.55 3.88
CA ASN A 172 10.13 -1.85 4.89
C ASN A 172 11.53 -2.06 4.28
N PHE A 173 11.88 -1.24 3.29
CA PHE A 173 13.09 -1.35 2.47
C PHE A 173 14.30 -0.66 3.12
N ASP A 174 14.64 -1.02 4.36
CA ASP A 174 15.90 -0.63 4.99
C ASP A 174 16.70 -1.91 5.27
N SER A 175 18.00 -1.92 4.96
CA SER A 175 18.90 -3.09 5.09
C SER A 175 18.94 -3.63 6.53
N ARG A 176 18.63 -2.75 7.50
CA ARG A 176 18.48 -3.07 8.92
C ARG A 176 17.21 -3.88 9.24
N TYR A 177 16.20 -3.87 8.35
CA TYR A 177 14.87 -4.42 8.58
C TYR A 177 14.63 -5.83 8.01
N PHE A 178 15.36 -6.25 6.96
CA PHE A 178 15.42 -7.67 6.59
C PHE A 178 15.88 -8.56 7.77
N ASN A 179 16.62 -7.97 8.71
CA ASN A 179 17.02 -8.58 9.98
C ASN A 179 16.10 -8.26 11.19
N SER A 180 15.06 -7.42 11.04
CA SER A 180 14.33 -6.85 12.18
C SER A 180 12.80 -7.02 12.18
N LEU A 181 12.24 -7.92 11.38
CA LEU A 181 10.92 -8.46 11.73
C LEU A 181 11.07 -9.23 13.05
N LYS A 182 10.60 -8.64 14.15
CA LYS A 182 10.45 -9.35 15.42
C LYS A 182 9.32 -10.37 15.24
N GLY A 183 9.70 -11.57 14.82
CA GLY A 183 8.82 -12.65 14.43
C GLY A 183 9.60 -13.74 13.71
N ASN A 184 8.91 -14.72 13.13
CA ASN A 184 9.52 -15.76 12.30
C ASN A 184 8.61 -16.10 11.12
N GLU A 185 8.77 -17.29 10.54
CA GLU A 185 7.93 -17.78 9.44
C GLU A 185 6.46 -17.93 9.86
N TYR A 186 6.19 -18.23 11.13
CA TYR A 186 4.85 -18.58 11.64
C TYR A 186 4.19 -17.48 12.48
N THR A 187 4.97 -16.58 13.09
CA THR A 187 4.44 -15.56 14.02
C THR A 187 5.00 -14.17 13.77
N LEU A 188 4.21 -13.15 14.12
CA LEU A 188 4.57 -11.74 14.12
C LEU A 188 4.40 -11.15 15.52
N VAL A 189 5.30 -10.27 15.96
CA VAL A 189 5.19 -9.54 17.23
C VAL A 189 4.92 -8.06 16.94
N LYS A 190 3.75 -7.57 17.36
CA LYS A 190 3.46 -6.14 17.37
C LYS A 190 3.91 -5.55 18.70
N SER A 191 4.65 -4.45 18.68
CA SER A 191 5.13 -3.79 19.91
C SER A 191 5.12 -2.27 19.79
N SER A 192 4.90 -1.58 20.91
CA SER A 192 4.95 -0.12 20.97
C SER A 192 5.28 0.38 22.39
N THR A 193 5.87 1.57 22.48
CA THR A 193 6.02 2.32 23.73
C THR A 193 4.67 2.84 24.24
N ASN A 194 3.65 2.96 23.37
CA ASN A 194 2.28 3.24 23.79
C ASN A 194 1.61 1.97 24.33
N LYS A 195 1.93 1.64 25.58
CA LYS A 195 1.49 0.41 26.25
C LYS A 195 -0.02 0.27 26.32
N LYS A 196 -0.71 1.37 26.63
CA LYS A 196 -2.18 1.43 26.72
C LYS A 196 -2.84 1.05 25.39
N LYS A 197 -2.31 1.54 24.27
CA LYS A 197 -2.83 1.20 22.93
C LYS A 197 -2.68 -0.29 22.65
N ILE A 198 -1.48 -0.85 22.84
CA ILE A 198 -1.22 -2.28 22.58
C ILE A 198 -2.08 -3.18 23.48
N LYS A 199 -2.24 -2.82 24.75
CA LYS A 199 -3.13 -3.54 25.67
C LYS A 199 -4.59 -3.48 25.22
N ALA A 200 -5.08 -2.30 24.84
CA ALA A 200 -6.45 -2.12 24.37
C ALA A 200 -6.73 -2.89 23.06
N GLU A 201 -5.78 -2.95 22.13
CA GLU A 201 -5.90 -3.79 20.91
C GLU A 201 -5.97 -5.28 21.26
N TYR A 202 -5.11 -5.75 22.18
CA TYR A 202 -5.13 -7.13 22.67
C TYR A 202 -6.46 -7.47 23.35
N ASP A 203 -6.92 -6.60 24.24
CA ASP A 203 -8.15 -6.79 25.02
C ASP A 203 -9.40 -6.71 24.15
N PHE A 204 -9.40 -5.89 23.10
CA PHE A 204 -10.49 -5.83 22.13
C PHE A 204 -10.88 -7.23 21.63
N TYR A 205 -9.91 -8.02 21.16
CA TYR A 205 -10.18 -9.37 20.67
C TYR A 205 -10.76 -10.29 21.77
N HIS A 206 -10.26 -10.17 23.00
CA HIS A 206 -10.69 -11.02 24.11
C HIS A 206 -12.06 -10.63 24.67
N LEU A 207 -12.49 -9.39 24.46
CA LEU A 207 -13.82 -8.89 24.79
C LEU A 207 -14.86 -9.17 23.70
N LEU A 208 -14.44 -9.52 22.47
CA LEU A 208 -15.37 -9.85 21.39
C LEU A 208 -16.22 -11.09 21.71
N PRO A 209 -17.50 -11.11 21.29
CA PRO A 209 -18.29 -12.32 21.20
C PRO A 209 -17.60 -13.40 20.33
N GLU A 210 -17.80 -14.68 20.67
CA GLU A 210 -17.12 -15.81 20.03
C GLU A 210 -17.34 -15.90 18.51
N ASP A 211 -18.55 -15.63 18.05
CA ASP A 211 -18.93 -15.60 16.64
C ASP A 211 -18.27 -14.44 15.86
N MET A 212 -17.87 -13.37 16.55
CA MET A 212 -17.15 -12.26 15.94
C MET A 212 -15.65 -12.50 15.82
N LYS A 213 -15.05 -13.30 16.71
CA LYS A 213 -13.59 -13.59 16.70
C LYS A 213 -13.12 -14.19 15.37
N TYR A 214 -14.00 -14.90 14.66
CA TYR A 214 -13.72 -15.42 13.31
C TYR A 214 -13.24 -14.35 12.33
N TRP A 215 -13.65 -13.09 12.48
CA TRP A 215 -13.29 -12.03 11.54
C TRP A 215 -11.91 -11.42 11.80
N PHE A 216 -11.27 -11.73 12.92
CA PHE A 216 -10.04 -11.06 13.36
C PHE A 216 -8.87 -12.05 13.39
N VAL A 217 -7.65 -11.53 13.27
CA VAL A 217 -6.44 -12.29 13.60
C VAL A 217 -6.31 -12.34 15.12
N MET A 218 -6.16 -13.54 15.68
CA MET A 218 -6.06 -13.73 17.12
C MET A 218 -4.71 -13.22 17.65
N PRO A 219 -4.70 -12.23 18.56
CA PRO A 219 -3.53 -11.89 19.33
C PRO A 219 -3.37 -12.84 20.53
N PHE A 220 -2.14 -13.23 20.85
CA PHE A 220 -1.78 -14.07 21.99
C PHE A 220 -0.42 -13.65 22.57
N ASP A 221 -0.03 -14.22 23.71
CA ASP A 221 1.28 -13.94 24.36
C ASP A 221 1.53 -12.44 24.60
N TYR A 222 0.59 -11.76 25.26
CA TYR A 222 0.78 -10.37 25.68
C TYR A 222 1.91 -10.25 26.70
N LYS A 223 2.82 -9.31 26.45
CA LYS A 223 3.97 -8.98 27.31
C LYS A 223 4.05 -7.49 27.51
N GLU A 224 4.36 -7.07 28.73
CA GLU A 224 4.57 -5.67 29.06
C GLU A 224 5.77 -5.53 29.98
N ASP A 225 6.67 -4.63 29.62
CA ASP A 225 7.81 -4.21 30.44
C ASP A 225 7.70 -2.70 30.78
N GLU A 226 8.75 -2.16 31.40
CA GLU A 226 8.78 -0.75 31.79
C GLU A 226 8.71 0.20 30.59
N GLN A 227 9.25 -0.18 29.43
CA GLN A 227 9.40 0.67 28.26
C GLN A 227 8.31 0.47 27.21
N LYS A 228 7.79 -0.75 27.06
CA LYS A 228 6.89 -1.11 25.95
C LYS A 228 5.93 -2.25 26.31
N ALA A 229 4.91 -2.40 25.48
CA ALA A 229 4.05 -3.57 25.45
C ALA A 229 4.11 -4.23 24.07
N SER A 230 3.80 -5.52 24.03
CA SER A 230 3.73 -6.32 22.81
C SER A 230 2.74 -7.46 22.91
N TYR A 231 2.22 -7.90 21.77
CA TYR A 231 1.54 -9.19 21.63
C TYR A 231 2.01 -9.89 20.35
N THR A 232 1.83 -11.20 20.32
CA THR A 232 2.14 -12.06 19.18
C THR A 232 0.86 -12.38 18.41
N MET A 233 0.96 -12.58 17.10
CA MET A 233 -0.14 -13.07 16.26
C MET A 233 0.39 -14.06 15.21
N GLU A 234 -0.52 -14.84 14.64
CA GLU A 234 -0.20 -15.71 13.51
C GLU A 234 0.26 -14.87 12.31
N ARG A 235 1.30 -15.33 11.62
CA ARG A 235 1.73 -14.74 10.36
C ARG A 235 0.89 -15.28 9.22
N LEU A 236 -0.06 -14.47 8.75
CA LEU A 236 -0.78 -14.77 7.53
C LEU A 236 0.08 -14.32 6.33
N HIS A 237 0.43 -15.25 5.44
CA HIS A 237 1.24 -14.98 4.24
C HIS A 237 0.41 -14.33 3.10
N MET A 238 -0.29 -13.25 3.44
CA MET A 238 -1.09 -12.44 2.51
C MET A 238 -0.85 -10.96 2.83
N THR A 239 -1.06 -10.08 1.85
CA THR A 239 -0.98 -8.63 2.08
C THR A 239 -2.31 -8.11 2.62
N ASP A 240 -2.26 -6.90 3.16
CA ASP A 240 -3.47 -6.10 3.28
C ASP A 240 -4.01 -5.72 1.89
N LEU A 241 -5.29 -5.36 1.87
CA LEU A 241 -6.01 -4.99 0.65
C LEU A 241 -5.49 -3.70 0.04
N ALA A 242 -4.87 -2.80 0.82
CA ALA A 242 -4.41 -1.52 0.30
C ALA A 242 -3.32 -1.75 -0.74
N ILE A 243 -2.43 -2.72 -0.53
CA ILE A 243 -1.41 -3.08 -1.51
C ILE A 243 -2.03 -3.55 -2.83
N LYS A 244 -3.01 -4.47 -2.82
CA LYS A 244 -3.73 -4.87 -4.06
C LYS A 244 -4.41 -3.68 -4.73
N TRP A 245 -5.08 -2.86 -3.92
CA TRP A 245 -5.85 -1.71 -4.38
C TRP A 245 -4.97 -0.70 -5.11
N VAL A 246 -3.85 -0.29 -4.52
CA VAL A 246 -2.95 0.71 -5.13
C VAL A 246 -2.22 0.17 -6.36
N HIS A 247 -2.00 -1.13 -6.45
CA HIS A 247 -1.43 -1.75 -7.64
C HIS A 247 -2.46 -1.98 -8.76
N GLY A 248 -3.75 -1.78 -8.49
CA GLY A 248 -4.83 -1.96 -9.47
C GLY A 248 -5.04 -3.42 -9.88
N SER A 249 -4.67 -4.37 -9.03
CA SER A 249 -4.75 -5.81 -9.32
C SER A 249 -6.10 -6.45 -8.98
N MET A 250 -7.02 -5.68 -8.40
CA MET A 250 -8.34 -6.18 -8.00
C MET A 250 -9.36 -6.05 -9.12
N GLU A 251 -9.83 -7.19 -9.64
CA GLU A 251 -10.86 -7.24 -10.67
C GLU A 251 -12.24 -6.87 -10.12
N LYS A 252 -13.17 -6.45 -10.99
CA LYS A 252 -14.54 -6.06 -10.58
C LYS A 252 -15.31 -7.17 -9.87
N SER A 253 -15.31 -8.39 -10.42
CA SER A 253 -16.00 -9.56 -9.83
C SER A 253 -15.42 -9.97 -8.49
N GLU A 254 -14.09 -9.83 -8.34
CA GLU A 254 -13.41 -10.04 -7.08
C GLU A 254 -13.84 -8.99 -6.04
N PHE A 255 -13.88 -7.71 -6.44
CA PHE A 255 -14.34 -6.63 -5.58
C PHE A 255 -15.80 -6.79 -5.14
N GLU A 256 -16.70 -7.24 -6.01
CA GLU A 256 -18.08 -7.58 -5.65
C GLU A 256 -18.13 -8.64 -4.54
N THR A 257 -17.35 -9.72 -4.72
CA THR A 257 -17.26 -10.82 -3.74
C THR A 257 -16.65 -10.35 -2.42
N LEU A 258 -15.67 -9.45 -2.48
CA LEU A 258 -15.07 -8.82 -1.31
C LEU A 258 -16.10 -7.98 -0.55
N LEU A 259 -16.87 -7.15 -1.24
CA LEU A 259 -17.91 -6.33 -0.61
C LEU A 259 -19.01 -7.18 0.00
N ASP A 260 -19.40 -8.28 -0.64
CA ASP A 260 -20.35 -9.23 -0.03
C ASP A 260 -19.87 -9.72 1.34
N LYS A 261 -18.57 -9.96 1.52
CA LYS A 261 -18.01 -10.33 2.83
C LYS A 261 -17.99 -9.18 3.83
N TYR A 262 -17.63 -7.96 3.39
CA TYR A 262 -17.70 -6.78 4.26
C TYR A 262 -19.13 -6.55 4.77
N PHE A 263 -20.12 -6.59 3.89
CA PHE A 263 -21.51 -6.38 4.28
C PHE A 263 -22.09 -7.55 5.06
N TYR A 264 -21.67 -8.78 4.78
CA TYR A 264 -21.98 -9.92 5.64
C TYR A 264 -21.41 -9.74 7.05
N PHE A 265 -20.15 -9.31 7.18
CA PHE A 265 -19.57 -8.94 8.47
C PHE A 265 -20.42 -7.85 9.14
N PHE A 266 -20.72 -6.74 8.45
CA PHE A 266 -21.48 -5.63 9.04
C PHE A 266 -22.86 -6.05 9.55
N LYS A 267 -23.53 -6.97 8.85
CA LYS A 267 -24.81 -7.55 9.23
C LYS A 267 -24.72 -8.51 10.41
N CYS A 268 -23.63 -9.26 10.53
CA CYS A 268 -23.41 -10.23 11.60
C CYS A 268 -22.85 -9.61 12.89
N ARG A 269 -22.50 -8.31 12.90
CA ARG A 269 -22.07 -7.62 14.12
C ARG A 269 -23.21 -7.65 15.14
N HIS A 270 -22.85 -7.86 16.41
CA HIS A 270 -23.81 -7.74 17.50
C HIS A 270 -24.32 -6.30 17.56
N SER A 271 -25.64 -6.14 17.68
CA SER A 271 -26.29 -4.85 17.87
C SER A 271 -26.98 -4.78 19.22
N LYS A 272 -27.13 -3.56 19.74
CA LYS A 272 -27.96 -3.27 20.91
C LYS A 272 -28.81 -2.04 20.65
N ALA A 273 -30.08 -2.12 21.03
CA ALA A 273 -30.96 -0.96 21.03
C ALA A 273 -30.41 0.11 21.99
N CYS A 274 -30.60 1.37 21.63
CA CYS A 274 -30.23 2.52 22.44
C CYS A 274 -31.30 3.61 22.34
N SER A 275 -31.24 4.57 23.25
CA SER A 275 -32.08 5.77 23.17
C SER A 275 -31.62 6.71 22.06
N GLU A 276 -32.51 7.60 21.63
CA GLU A 276 -32.18 8.70 20.71
C GLU A 276 -30.97 9.52 21.20
N ALA A 277 -30.94 9.81 22.50
CA ALA A 277 -29.89 10.60 23.12
C ALA A 277 -28.53 9.89 23.08
N GLU A 278 -28.50 8.58 23.34
CA GLU A 278 -27.27 7.77 23.26
C GLU A 278 -26.76 7.66 21.82
N TYR A 279 -27.66 7.41 20.85
CA TYR A 279 -27.30 7.37 19.44
C TYR A 279 -26.69 8.70 18.99
N LYS A 280 -27.38 9.80 19.31
CA LYS A 280 -26.92 11.16 18.97
C LYS A 280 -25.60 11.50 19.63
N ALA A 281 -25.43 11.20 20.91
CA ALA A 281 -24.16 11.44 21.61
C ALA A 281 -22.98 10.68 20.96
N MET A 282 -23.19 9.42 20.58
CA MET A 282 -22.17 8.62 19.88
C MET A 282 -21.86 9.19 18.49
N ALA A 283 -22.88 9.59 17.73
CA ALA A 283 -22.70 10.18 16.40
C ALA A 283 -22.01 11.56 16.47
N ASP A 284 -22.46 12.44 17.37
CA ASP A 284 -21.88 13.77 17.59
C ASP A 284 -20.43 13.64 18.07
N GLU A 285 -20.09 12.67 18.91
CA GLU A 285 -18.71 12.42 19.32
C GLU A 285 -17.81 12.07 18.14
N LEU A 286 -18.26 11.16 17.27
CA LEU A 286 -17.48 10.68 16.12
C LEU A 286 -17.35 11.71 15.00
N TYR A 287 -18.44 12.43 14.70
CA TYR A 287 -18.58 13.22 13.48
C TYR A 287 -18.57 14.74 13.72
N ILE A 288 -18.69 15.21 14.97
CA ILE A 288 -18.67 16.64 15.30
C ILE A 288 -17.56 16.96 16.28
N ASN A 289 -17.59 16.41 17.50
CA ASN A 289 -16.67 16.76 18.57
C ASN A 289 -15.23 16.39 18.21
N LYS A 290 -15.04 15.17 17.71
CA LYS A 290 -13.73 14.72 17.23
C LYS A 290 -13.22 15.58 16.08
N VAL A 291 -14.07 15.97 15.13
CA VAL A 291 -13.68 16.85 14.02
C VAL A 291 -13.22 18.21 14.55
N ASN A 292 -14.01 18.86 15.40
CA ASN A 292 -13.69 20.15 16.00
C ASN A 292 -12.38 20.11 16.80
N SER A 293 -12.25 19.15 17.71
CA SER A 293 -11.04 18.99 18.52
C SER A 293 -9.78 18.78 17.66
N ARG A 294 -9.89 18.00 16.57
CA ARG A 294 -8.76 17.73 15.66
C ARG A 294 -8.37 18.95 14.85
N ILE A 295 -9.32 19.77 14.42
CA ILE A 295 -9.01 21.02 13.74
C ILE A 295 -8.39 22.04 14.70
N GLU A 296 -8.87 22.13 15.94
CA GLU A 296 -8.21 22.97 16.95
C GLU A 296 -6.75 22.55 17.17
N ASP A 297 -6.48 21.24 17.22
CA ASP A 297 -5.12 20.72 17.35
C ASP A 297 -4.27 21.00 16.10
N LEU A 298 -4.84 20.84 14.90
CA LEU A 298 -4.17 21.19 13.64
C LEU A 298 -3.75 22.66 13.61
N LYS A 299 -4.65 23.58 13.98
CA LYS A 299 -4.38 25.02 13.96
C LYS A 299 -3.28 25.45 14.95
N LYS A 300 -3.02 24.66 16.00
CA LYS A 300 -1.92 24.91 16.95
C LYS A 300 -0.55 24.49 16.40
N LEU A 301 -0.50 23.65 15.36
CA LEU A 301 0.75 23.11 14.83
C LEU A 301 1.44 24.14 13.91
N PRO A 302 2.75 24.41 14.09
CA PRO A 302 3.48 25.40 13.28
C PRO A 302 3.44 25.13 11.77
N GLU A 303 3.45 23.86 11.38
CA GLU A 303 3.43 23.38 10.00
C GLU A 303 2.14 23.77 9.28
N TYR A 304 1.03 23.87 10.01
CA TYR A 304 -0.26 24.25 9.45
C TYR A 304 -0.24 25.65 8.84
N LYS A 305 0.56 26.60 9.36
CA LYS A 305 0.66 27.96 8.80
C LYS A 305 1.07 27.97 7.33
N ARG A 306 1.91 27.02 6.91
CA ARG A 306 2.32 26.89 5.50
C ARG A 306 1.14 26.42 4.65
N ILE A 307 0.38 25.46 5.16
CA ILE A 307 -0.83 24.93 4.50
C ILE A 307 -1.87 26.04 4.39
N GLU A 308 -2.12 26.78 5.47
CA GLU A 308 -3.05 27.91 5.51
C GLU A 308 -2.67 29.00 4.49
N THR A 309 -1.38 29.29 4.33
CA THR A 309 -0.90 30.27 3.33
C THR A 309 -1.13 29.78 1.90
N LEU A 310 -0.94 28.48 1.62
CA LEU A 310 -1.24 27.89 0.31
C LEU A 310 -2.74 27.96 0.03
N LEU A 311 -3.55 27.56 1.01
CA LEU A 311 -5.00 27.61 0.93
C LEU A 311 -5.54 29.01 0.68
N SER A 312 -4.98 30.05 1.30
CA SER A 312 -5.43 31.43 1.07
C SER A 312 -5.11 31.96 -0.33
N GLY A 313 -4.21 31.31 -1.06
CA GLY A 313 -3.89 31.64 -2.45
C GLY A 313 -4.87 31.05 -3.46
N ALA A 314 -5.64 30.03 -3.08
CA ALA A 314 -6.70 29.46 -3.91
C ALA A 314 -8.05 30.05 -3.51
N ASP A 315 -8.79 30.59 -4.47
CA ASP A 315 -10.13 31.11 -4.22
C ASP A 315 -11.03 30.02 -3.60
N ASN A 316 -11.67 30.33 -2.48
CA ASN A 316 -12.71 29.54 -1.80
C ASN A 316 -12.32 28.22 -1.11
N ILE A 317 -11.04 27.97 -0.78
CA ILE A 317 -10.68 26.80 0.03
C ILE A 317 -10.00 27.23 1.33
N SER A 318 -10.78 27.40 2.40
CA SER A 318 -10.26 27.47 3.77
C SER A 318 -10.79 26.29 4.58
N ILE A 319 -10.06 25.87 5.63
CA ILE A 319 -10.53 24.82 6.53
C ILE A 319 -11.86 25.22 7.18
N ASP A 320 -12.05 26.49 7.53
CA ASP A 320 -13.28 26.96 8.17
C ASP A 320 -14.48 26.93 7.22
N ASP A 321 -14.27 27.26 5.94
CA ASP A 321 -15.31 27.15 4.91
C ASP A 321 -15.66 25.69 4.62
N LEU A 322 -14.66 24.80 4.57
CA LEU A 322 -14.88 23.36 4.41
C LEU A 322 -15.66 22.78 5.58
N LEU A 323 -15.35 23.17 6.82
CA LEU A 323 -16.11 22.75 8.01
C LEU A 323 -17.54 23.24 7.95
N LYS A 324 -17.77 24.50 7.58
CA LYS A 324 -19.11 25.07 7.44
C LYS A 324 -19.94 24.31 6.40
N ARG A 325 -19.35 24.00 5.24
CA ARG A 325 -19.98 23.18 4.19
C ARG A 325 -20.27 21.77 4.68
N TYR A 326 -19.28 21.13 5.33
CA TYR A 326 -19.42 19.81 5.92
C TYR A 326 -20.62 19.73 6.89
N TYR A 327 -20.71 20.65 7.86
CA TYR A 327 -21.82 20.66 8.82
C TYR A 327 -23.17 20.94 8.15
N ALA A 328 -23.23 21.88 7.20
CA ALA A 328 -24.48 22.17 6.48
C ALA A 328 -24.98 20.98 5.65
N LEU A 329 -24.07 20.24 5.00
CA LEU A 329 -24.42 19.04 4.24
C LEU A 329 -24.81 17.88 5.16
N LYS A 330 -24.06 17.67 6.25
CA LYS A 330 -24.38 16.68 7.27
C LYS A 330 -25.79 16.88 7.80
N ASP A 331 -26.14 18.10 8.23
CA ASP A 331 -27.47 18.40 8.75
C ASP A 331 -28.57 18.15 7.70
N LYS A 332 -28.33 18.54 6.44
CA LYS A 332 -29.27 18.29 5.34
C LYS A 332 -29.48 16.81 5.07
N ILE A 333 -28.42 16.00 5.09
CA ILE A 333 -28.47 14.56 4.82
C ILE A 333 -29.13 13.83 5.98
N GLU A 334 -28.73 14.14 7.22
CA GLU A 334 -29.29 13.51 8.42
C GLU A 334 -30.78 13.82 8.59
N ALA A 335 -31.23 15.04 8.26
CA ALA A 335 -32.63 15.42 8.34
C ALA A 335 -33.56 14.64 7.39
N ARG A 336 -33.02 14.01 6.34
CA ARG A 336 -33.77 13.22 5.35
C ARG A 336 -33.84 11.74 5.70
N ASN A 337 -32.99 11.30 6.64
CA ASN A 337 -32.80 9.90 6.96
C ASN A 337 -33.43 9.54 8.31
N ASN A 338 -33.90 8.31 8.42
CA ASN A 338 -34.35 7.75 9.69
C ASN A 338 -33.41 6.64 10.12
N TYR A 339 -32.49 6.96 11.03
CA TYR A 339 -31.48 6.02 11.48
C TYR A 339 -32.03 5.07 12.55
N PRO A 340 -31.80 3.74 12.45
CA PRO A 340 -32.09 2.81 13.53
C PRO A 340 -31.37 3.23 14.82
N LYS A 341 -32.10 3.28 15.94
CA LYS A 341 -31.56 3.67 17.26
C LYS A 341 -30.86 2.49 17.91
N GLU A 342 -29.77 2.07 17.29
CA GLU A 342 -28.94 0.98 17.74
C GLU A 342 -27.46 1.34 17.64
N LEU A 343 -26.67 0.65 18.47
CA LEU A 343 -25.22 0.64 18.40
C LEU A 343 -24.76 -0.77 18.02
N VAL A 344 -23.59 -0.87 17.42
CA VAL A 344 -23.01 -2.15 16.99
C VAL A 344 -21.58 -2.29 17.52
N ILE A 345 -21.13 -3.53 17.72
CA ILE A 345 -19.71 -3.80 17.93
C ILE A 345 -18.97 -3.49 16.62
N GLY A 346 -18.03 -2.55 16.62
CA GLY A 346 -17.32 -2.13 15.41
C GLY A 346 -15.82 -2.31 15.50
N HIS A 347 -15.20 -2.62 14.35
CA HIS A 347 -13.74 -2.67 14.21
C HIS A 347 -13.12 -1.29 14.49
N GLY A 348 -13.79 -0.23 14.04
CA GLY A 348 -13.38 1.17 14.18
C GLY A 348 -12.42 1.67 13.09
N ASP A 349 -11.79 0.76 12.35
CA ASP A 349 -10.94 1.11 11.20
C ASP A 349 -10.82 0.00 10.12
N PRO A 350 -11.93 -0.61 9.64
CA PRO A 350 -11.88 -1.71 8.66
C PRO A 350 -11.61 -1.20 7.23
N CYS A 351 -10.67 -0.26 7.08
CA CYS A 351 -10.15 0.16 5.79
C CYS A 351 -9.27 -0.93 5.17
N PHE A 352 -8.84 -0.74 3.93
CA PHE A 352 -8.07 -1.75 3.20
C PHE A 352 -6.70 -2.03 3.84
N ALA A 353 -6.04 -1.02 4.40
CA ALA A 353 -4.75 -1.20 5.08
C ALA A 353 -4.84 -2.09 6.33
N ASN A 354 -6.03 -2.24 6.91
CA ASN A 354 -6.27 -3.06 8.11
C ASN A 354 -7.07 -4.34 7.80
N THR A 355 -7.15 -4.72 6.53
CA THR A 355 -7.91 -5.90 6.08
C THR A 355 -7.02 -6.79 5.24
N LEU A 356 -6.77 -8.00 5.74
CA LEU A 356 -6.09 -9.06 5.02
C LEU A 356 -7.10 -9.84 4.20
N TYR A 357 -6.79 -10.08 2.93
CA TYR A 357 -7.66 -10.81 2.02
C TYR A 357 -6.87 -11.75 1.13
N ASN A 358 -7.42 -12.93 0.89
CA ASN A 358 -6.89 -13.89 -0.08
C ASN A 358 -8.00 -14.28 -1.04
N LYS A 359 -7.80 -14.04 -2.35
CA LYS A 359 -8.78 -14.33 -3.41
C LYS A 359 -9.12 -15.82 -3.49
N SER A 360 -8.08 -16.68 -3.49
CA SER A 360 -8.22 -18.12 -3.73
C SER A 360 -9.00 -18.84 -2.63
N THR A 361 -8.74 -18.51 -1.37
CA THR A 361 -9.47 -19.09 -0.23
C THR A 361 -10.68 -18.26 0.18
N GLN A 362 -10.84 -17.09 -0.43
CA GLN A 362 -11.79 -16.06 -0.01
C GLN A 362 -11.66 -15.69 1.48
N THR A 363 -10.48 -15.82 2.08
CA THR A 363 -10.28 -15.47 3.49
C THR A 363 -10.32 -13.95 3.64
N LEU A 364 -11.09 -13.44 4.60
CA LEU A 364 -11.07 -12.02 5.01
C LEU A 364 -10.79 -11.97 6.52
N LYS A 365 -9.74 -11.25 6.91
CA LYS A 365 -9.34 -11.08 8.31
C LYS A 365 -9.00 -9.62 8.60
N PHE A 366 -9.53 -9.10 9.69
CA PHE A 366 -9.20 -7.77 10.18
C PHE A 366 -8.01 -7.82 11.15
N ILE A 367 -7.22 -6.75 11.11
CA ILE A 367 -6.11 -6.47 12.02
C ILE A 367 -6.25 -5.05 12.54
N ASP A 368 -5.57 -4.73 13.64
CA ASP A 368 -5.47 -3.36 14.15
C ASP A 368 -6.83 -2.68 14.45
N PRO A 369 -7.67 -3.28 15.33
CA PRO A 369 -8.92 -2.66 15.74
C PRO A 369 -8.68 -1.38 16.55
N LYS A 370 -9.73 -0.57 16.76
CA LYS A 370 -9.69 0.67 17.57
C LYS A 370 -9.21 0.48 19.02
N GLY A 371 -9.17 -0.76 19.50
CA GLY A 371 -8.88 -1.12 20.89
C GLY A 371 -10.09 -0.95 21.80
N ALA A 372 -10.14 -1.73 22.87
CA ALA A 372 -11.15 -1.65 23.92
C ALA A 372 -10.54 -2.09 25.26
N SER A 373 -10.83 -1.35 26.34
CA SER A 373 -10.41 -1.75 27.69
C SER A 373 -11.54 -2.39 28.49
N LYS A 374 -12.78 -2.22 28.03
CA LYS A 374 -14.01 -2.77 28.61
C LYS A 374 -15.06 -2.95 27.51
N GLU A 375 -16.11 -3.73 27.79
CA GLU A 375 -17.12 -4.09 26.79
C GLU A 375 -17.84 -2.87 26.21
N GLU A 376 -18.03 -1.80 26.99
CA GLU A 376 -18.67 -0.57 26.52
C GLU A 376 -17.88 0.09 25.39
N ASP A 377 -16.55 -0.08 25.36
CA ASP A 377 -15.69 0.51 24.35
C ASP A 377 -15.82 -0.19 22.98
N LEU A 378 -16.44 -1.37 22.91
CA LEU A 378 -16.67 -2.10 21.64
C LEU A 378 -17.72 -1.41 20.77
N TRP A 379 -18.73 -0.82 21.40
CA TRP A 379 -19.91 -0.28 20.72
C TRP A 379 -19.57 1.02 19.95
N THR A 380 -20.22 1.21 18.80
CA THR A 380 -20.06 2.39 17.95
C THR A 380 -21.31 2.63 17.10
N ASN A 381 -21.32 3.76 16.39
CA ASN A 381 -22.35 4.08 15.40
C ASN A 381 -22.30 3.09 14.21
N PRO A 382 -23.45 2.54 13.74
CA PRO A 382 -23.49 1.55 12.67
C PRO A 382 -22.80 1.94 11.35
N TYR A 383 -22.82 3.23 11.01
CA TYR A 383 -22.23 3.76 9.78
C TYR A 383 -20.72 3.94 9.86
N TYR A 384 -20.11 3.96 11.04
CA TYR A 384 -18.71 4.37 11.21
C TYR A 384 -17.73 3.45 10.47
N ASP A 385 -17.90 2.13 10.62
CA ASP A 385 -17.09 1.14 9.91
C ASP A 385 -17.32 1.15 8.39
N ILE A 386 -18.53 1.50 7.94
CA ILE A 386 -18.86 1.59 6.51
C ILE A 386 -18.23 2.84 5.90
N ALA A 387 -18.25 3.97 6.63
CA ALA A 387 -17.52 5.18 6.25
C ALA A 387 -16.00 4.91 6.16
N LYS A 388 -15.46 4.08 7.06
CA LYS A 388 -14.07 3.62 7.01
C LYS A 388 -13.75 2.71 5.82
N LEU A 389 -14.70 1.92 5.35
CA LEU A 389 -14.55 1.18 4.09
C LEU A 389 -14.64 2.13 2.89
N SER A 390 -15.61 3.07 2.90
CA SER A 390 -15.75 4.11 1.87
C SER A 390 -14.45 4.90 1.72
N HIS A 391 -13.80 5.22 2.84
CA HIS A 391 -12.52 5.93 2.90
C HIS A 391 -11.44 5.34 1.97
N SER A 392 -11.36 4.01 1.89
CA SER A 392 -10.50 3.29 0.94
C SER A 392 -11.07 3.29 -0.48
N VAL A 393 -12.34 2.89 -0.63
CA VAL A 393 -12.97 2.66 -1.93
C VAL A 393 -13.21 3.95 -2.71
N CYS A 394 -13.91 4.90 -2.10
CA CYS A 394 -14.39 6.13 -2.69
C CYS A 394 -13.43 7.30 -2.41
N GLY A 395 -12.97 7.42 -1.16
CA GLY A 395 -12.06 8.47 -0.71
C GLY A 395 -10.63 8.34 -1.21
N LYS A 396 -10.24 7.16 -1.74
CA LYS A 396 -8.89 6.83 -2.21
C LYS A 396 -7.80 7.00 -1.14
N TYR A 397 -8.14 6.82 0.14
CA TYR A 397 -7.23 6.99 1.28
C TYR A 397 -5.89 6.24 1.11
N ASP A 398 -5.94 5.00 0.62
CA ASP A 398 -4.75 4.16 0.48
C ASP A 398 -3.72 4.74 -0.51
N PHE A 399 -4.17 5.50 -1.51
CA PHE A 399 -3.27 6.19 -2.46
C PHE A 399 -2.52 7.32 -1.76
N PHE A 400 -3.18 8.11 -0.92
CA PHE A 400 -2.49 9.11 -0.09
C PHE A 400 -1.52 8.48 0.88
N ASN A 401 -1.88 7.35 1.48
CA ASN A 401 -1.01 6.66 2.43
C ASN A 401 0.26 6.11 1.78
N ASN A 402 0.16 5.67 0.53
CA ASN A 402 1.29 5.23 -0.28
C ASN A 402 1.96 6.36 -1.08
N GLY A 403 1.47 7.59 -0.95
CA GLY A 403 2.02 8.77 -1.62
C GLY A 403 1.77 8.84 -3.13
N LEU A 404 0.80 8.08 -3.63
CA LEU A 404 0.41 7.96 -5.04
C LEU A 404 -0.64 9.01 -5.42
N PHE A 405 -0.26 10.28 -5.28
CA PHE A 405 -1.06 11.43 -5.68
C PHE A 405 -0.10 12.58 -5.98
N ASP A 406 -0.54 13.46 -6.86
CA ASP A 406 0.15 14.68 -7.23
C ASP A 406 -0.78 15.89 -7.09
N ILE A 407 -0.18 17.03 -6.77
CA ILE A 407 -0.90 18.30 -6.66
C ILE A 407 -0.20 19.29 -7.60
N SER A 408 -0.91 19.73 -8.63
CA SER A 408 -0.46 20.75 -9.57
C SER A 408 -1.22 22.05 -9.35
N ILE A 409 -0.68 23.15 -9.88
CA ILE A 409 -1.32 24.47 -9.86
C ILE A 409 -1.85 24.71 -11.27
N ALA A 410 -3.16 24.95 -11.37
CA ALA A 410 -3.84 25.25 -12.62
C ALA A 410 -3.57 26.69 -13.10
N GLU A 411 -4.01 27.03 -14.32
CA GLU A 411 -3.82 28.37 -14.90
C GLU A 411 -4.49 29.49 -14.09
N ASP A 412 -5.59 29.17 -13.39
CA ASP A 412 -6.33 30.08 -12.51
C ASP A 412 -5.79 30.10 -11.07
N PHE A 413 -4.62 29.50 -10.83
CA PHE A 413 -3.99 29.33 -9.52
C PHE A 413 -4.77 28.44 -8.54
N SER A 414 -5.80 27.73 -9.00
CA SER A 414 -6.41 26.66 -8.21
C SER A 414 -5.50 25.42 -8.15
N TYR A 415 -5.81 24.50 -7.24
CA TYR A 415 -5.03 23.27 -7.06
C TYR A 415 -5.76 22.08 -7.66
N ASP A 416 -5.08 21.38 -8.56
CA ASP A 416 -5.56 20.14 -9.15
C ASP A 416 -4.94 18.95 -8.41
N LEU A 417 -5.80 18.14 -7.78
CA LEU A 417 -5.41 16.91 -7.11
C LEU A 417 -5.59 15.72 -8.06
N GLU A 418 -4.47 15.18 -8.55
CA GLU A 418 -4.46 14.01 -9.41
C GLU A 418 -4.17 12.74 -8.60
N ILE A 419 -5.01 11.72 -8.80
CA ILE A 419 -4.77 10.36 -8.32
C ILE A 419 -4.98 9.46 -9.55
N PRO A 420 -3.91 8.86 -10.13
CA PRO A 420 -3.95 8.13 -11.39
C PRO A 420 -4.58 6.74 -11.23
N PHE A 421 -5.85 6.73 -10.80
CA PHE A 421 -6.64 5.53 -10.57
C PHE A 421 -8.13 5.85 -10.76
N ASP A 422 -8.73 5.27 -11.80
CA ASP A 422 -10.18 5.36 -12.01
C ASP A 422 -10.90 4.28 -11.20
N ASN A 423 -11.57 4.71 -10.14
CA ASN A 423 -12.37 3.86 -9.26
C ASN A 423 -13.88 4.00 -9.50
N SER A 424 -14.32 4.69 -10.56
CA SER A 424 -15.73 5.05 -10.78
C SER A 424 -16.67 3.84 -10.76
N GLU A 425 -16.27 2.75 -11.40
CA GLU A 425 -17.03 1.50 -11.44
C GLU A 425 -17.11 0.82 -10.06
N TYR A 426 -16.01 0.85 -9.30
CA TYR A 426 -15.96 0.32 -7.94
C TYR A 426 -16.82 1.14 -6.98
N MET A 427 -16.87 2.46 -7.16
CA MET A 427 -17.78 3.34 -6.41
C MET A 427 -19.25 3.02 -6.68
N LYS A 428 -19.61 2.70 -7.94
CA LYS A 428 -20.97 2.26 -8.28
C LYS A 428 -21.33 0.94 -7.58
N ILE A 429 -20.45 -0.05 -7.64
CA ILE A 429 -20.66 -1.33 -6.94
C ILE A 429 -20.81 -1.09 -5.43
N PHE A 430 -19.93 -0.27 -4.84
CA PHE A 430 -20.00 0.07 -3.42
C PHE A 430 -21.31 0.76 -3.06
N LYS A 431 -21.74 1.76 -3.83
CA LYS A 431 -23.04 2.43 -3.64
C LYS A 431 -24.19 1.43 -3.64
N THR A 432 -24.26 0.55 -4.66
CA THR A 432 -25.28 -0.49 -4.74
C THR A 432 -25.27 -1.37 -3.48
N LYS A 433 -24.10 -1.84 -3.03
CA LYS A 433 -23.97 -2.69 -1.84
C LYS A 433 -24.37 -1.97 -0.55
N VAL A 434 -24.04 -0.69 -0.41
CA VAL A 434 -24.48 0.15 0.72
C VAL A 434 -26.00 0.20 0.79
N GLU A 435 -26.66 0.53 -0.34
CA GLU A 435 -28.11 0.69 -0.43
C GLU A 435 -28.85 -0.65 -0.26
N GLU A 436 -28.36 -1.74 -0.86
CA GLU A 436 -28.90 -3.10 -0.71
C GLU A 436 -28.90 -3.59 0.74
N ASN A 437 -27.96 -3.09 1.56
CA ASN A 437 -27.85 -3.45 2.98
C ASN A 437 -28.54 -2.43 3.91
N GLY A 438 -29.36 -1.54 3.37
CA GLY A 438 -30.22 -0.64 4.16
C GLY A 438 -29.51 0.59 4.72
N PHE A 439 -28.33 0.93 4.20
CA PHE A 439 -27.61 2.15 4.56
C PHE A 439 -27.82 3.24 3.51
N ASP A 440 -27.85 4.49 3.95
CA ASP A 440 -27.88 5.64 3.03
C ASP A 440 -26.47 5.98 2.54
N TYR A 441 -26.28 5.98 1.22
CA TYR A 441 -24.98 6.24 0.60
C TYR A 441 -24.47 7.64 0.90
N LEU A 442 -25.32 8.67 0.88
CA LEU A 442 -24.90 10.04 1.17
C LEU A 442 -24.45 10.21 2.62
N THR A 443 -25.12 9.54 3.57
CA THR A 443 -24.69 9.45 4.97
C THR A 443 -23.29 8.83 5.09
N VAL A 444 -23.02 7.74 4.36
CA VAL A 444 -21.68 7.12 4.34
C VAL A 444 -20.63 8.11 3.80
N ARG A 445 -20.92 8.79 2.69
CA ARG A 445 -20.01 9.75 2.04
C ARG A 445 -19.73 10.97 2.93
N ILE A 446 -20.75 11.54 3.58
CA ILE A 446 -20.53 12.70 4.46
C ILE A 446 -19.74 12.30 5.72
N TYR A 447 -20.01 11.13 6.30
CA TYR A 447 -19.20 10.63 7.40
C TYR A 447 -17.77 10.29 6.98
N GLU A 448 -17.53 9.84 5.74
CA GLU A 448 -16.18 9.68 5.21
C GLU A 448 -15.41 11.02 5.18
N ALA A 449 -16.03 12.12 4.76
CA ALA A 449 -15.40 13.44 4.77
C ALA A 449 -14.88 13.80 6.19
N SER A 450 -15.67 13.49 7.23
CA SER A 450 -15.26 13.70 8.63
C SER A 450 -13.99 12.94 9.02
N LEU A 451 -13.75 11.78 8.41
CA LEU A 451 -12.56 10.96 8.67
C LEU A 451 -11.31 11.66 8.14
N PHE A 452 -11.33 12.17 6.90
CA PHE A 452 -10.22 12.94 6.36
C PHE A 452 -9.92 14.18 7.20
N ILE A 453 -10.95 14.94 7.58
CA ILE A 453 -10.80 16.16 8.39
C ILE A 453 -10.19 15.84 9.75
N SER A 454 -10.70 14.80 10.44
CA SER A 454 -10.23 14.45 11.78
C SER A 454 -8.82 13.82 11.82
N MET A 455 -8.29 13.38 10.67
CA MET A 455 -6.94 12.81 10.57
C MET A 455 -5.85 13.83 10.23
N LEU A 456 -6.21 15.04 9.79
CA LEU A 456 -5.24 16.07 9.39
C LEU A 456 -4.09 16.29 10.41
N PRO A 457 -4.34 16.52 11.73
CA PRO A 457 -3.26 16.74 12.68
C PRO A 457 -2.39 15.49 12.92
N LEU A 458 -2.91 14.30 12.64
CA LEU A 458 -2.20 13.03 12.85
C LEU A 458 -1.15 12.74 11.76
N HIS A 459 -1.20 13.47 10.65
CA HIS A 459 -0.30 13.32 9.50
C HIS A 459 0.52 14.58 9.21
N ILE A 460 0.59 15.52 10.15
CA ILE A 460 1.25 16.82 9.96
C ILE A 460 2.76 16.71 9.74
N ASP A 461 3.36 15.57 10.10
CA ASP A 461 4.74 15.20 9.76
C ASP A 461 4.98 15.17 8.25
N ASN A 462 3.92 15.04 7.45
CA ASN A 462 3.93 15.21 6.01
C ASN A 462 2.90 16.29 5.56
N PRO A 463 3.28 17.59 5.56
CA PRO A 463 2.37 18.67 5.19
C PRO A 463 1.78 18.55 3.77
N HIS A 464 2.51 17.95 2.83
CA HIS A 464 2.02 17.70 1.47
C HIS A 464 0.86 16.70 1.46
N LYS A 465 0.94 15.64 2.29
CA LYS A 465 -0.16 14.68 2.48
C LYS A 465 -1.38 15.33 3.13
N VAL A 466 -1.17 16.17 4.16
CA VAL A 466 -2.26 16.92 4.80
C VAL A 466 -2.95 17.85 3.81
N PHE A 467 -2.17 18.56 2.98
CA PHE A 467 -2.73 19.41 1.94
C PHE A 467 -3.56 18.62 0.92
N GLY A 468 -3.05 17.46 0.46
CA GLY A 468 -3.81 16.55 -0.39
C GLY A 468 -5.12 16.07 0.25
N PHE A 469 -5.14 15.76 1.56
CA PHE A 469 -6.37 15.43 2.27
C PHE A 469 -7.39 16.57 2.28
N ILE A 470 -6.96 17.81 2.43
CA ILE A 470 -7.86 18.98 2.42
C ILE A 470 -8.51 19.14 1.04
N LEU A 471 -7.72 19.03 -0.03
CA LEU A 471 -8.24 19.07 -1.41
C LEU A 471 -9.20 17.89 -1.68
N ASN A 472 -8.90 16.72 -1.13
CA ASN A 472 -9.77 15.54 -1.24
C ASN A 472 -11.11 15.74 -0.52
N VAL A 473 -11.09 16.38 0.67
CA VAL A 473 -12.33 16.76 1.38
C VAL A 473 -13.16 17.71 0.52
N ASP A 474 -12.56 18.74 -0.06
CA ASP A 474 -13.27 19.65 -0.98
C ASP A 474 -13.92 18.90 -2.15
N ARG A 475 -13.19 17.95 -2.77
CA ARG A 475 -13.71 17.08 -3.83
C ARG A 475 -14.92 16.26 -3.34
N ILE A 476 -14.81 15.59 -2.19
CA ILE A 476 -15.90 14.78 -1.62
C ILE A 476 -17.13 15.65 -1.34
N LEU A 477 -16.95 16.84 -0.75
CA LEU A 477 -18.07 17.74 -0.46
C LEU A 477 -18.75 18.25 -1.75
N LYS A 478 -17.98 18.56 -2.81
CA LYS A 478 -18.52 18.92 -4.13
C LYS A 478 -19.31 17.77 -4.77
N GLU A 479 -18.80 16.54 -4.68
CA GLU A 479 -19.52 15.34 -5.13
C GLU A 479 -20.88 15.21 -4.41
N ILE A 480 -20.88 15.36 -3.08
CA ILE A 480 -22.10 15.27 -2.26
C ILE A 480 -23.09 16.42 -2.60
N GLU A 481 -22.60 17.65 -2.78
CA GLU A 481 -23.44 18.81 -3.11
C GLU A 481 -24.22 18.63 -4.42
N ALA A 482 -23.70 17.87 -5.38
CA ALA A 482 -24.40 17.59 -6.63
C ALA A 482 -25.62 16.67 -6.45
N ASP A 483 -25.66 15.90 -5.36
CA ASP A 483 -26.68 14.87 -5.08
C ASP A 483 -27.61 15.24 -3.90
N VAL A 484 -27.39 16.38 -3.23
CA VAL A 484 -28.14 16.84 -2.02
C VAL A 484 -29.12 17.96 -2.31
#